data_AF-A0A9K3Q2L7-F1
#
_entry.id   AF-A0A9K3Q2L7-F1
#
_cell.length_a   1.000
_cell.length_b   1.000
_cell.length_c   1.000
_cell.angle_alpha   90.00
_cell.angle_beta   90.00
_cell.angle_gamma   90.00
#
_symmetry.space_group_name_H-M   'P 1'
#
loop_
_entity.id
_entity.type
_entity.pdbx_description
1 polymer ?
#
loop_
_entity_poly.entity_id
_entity_poly.type
_entity_poly.pdbx_seq_one_letter_code
_entity_poly.pdbx_strand_id
1 'polypeptide(L)'
;MVAGMEAWAVLGAQGRVRLATVIEFVVSWFIGVPLSAAFVFGFNFNLESMVASLTIAYTVGANVYLYTLFTSDWEALSAVVVARNVAEGVLYDEFDWDDLPSNIQEAAATLGYTEELWNNDQEPNTSDKEWDMLTDEEKKAAAVLGFNRKKWDMDSSTGSETGGKGYDDMDWSDLPQNVKKAAQTMGYTESMWNNDQDCPLEDKKWRELTSEQKNAAKILGYNRRLWDKGSDGLPSYDHLNWAQLPSEVRDAAMYLKYSQNIWDSDGESPLEEKEWQELTSKQKEAARVLGYDQLKWDDDTDDSDSNSQDECFEDAQESFDEAKSTSHDGTAIPASKSFDNDTAPSHGINRGKDNSKCCDESTVEPIEYDEDASWRKLPEKVQAAAIVLGYTKEIWDKDKEPPTCDKSWNALTTEEKRAAQVLGYNKEKWDDDDSDDSSV
;
A
#
# COMPACT_ATOMS: atom_id res chain seq x y z
N MET A 1 -29.20 -3.48 -28.55
CA MET A 1 -28.82 -2.52 -27.50
C MET A 1 -29.37 -1.16 -27.86
N VAL A 2 -30.04 -0.48 -26.93
CA VAL A 2 -30.56 0.87 -27.15
C VAL A 2 -29.49 1.84 -26.64
N ALA A 3 -29.12 2.86 -27.44
CA ALA A 3 -28.03 3.78 -27.11
C ALA A 3 -28.13 4.42 -25.72
N GLY A 4 -29.34 4.58 -25.17
CA GLY A 4 -29.56 5.07 -23.81
C GLY A 4 -29.06 4.14 -22.71
N MET A 5 -29.14 2.81 -22.90
CA MET A 5 -28.64 1.83 -21.91
C MET A 5 -27.11 1.82 -21.87
N GLU A 6 -26.47 1.93 -23.03
CA GLU A 6 -25.01 2.04 -23.12
C GLU A 6 -24.52 3.33 -22.47
N ALA A 7 -25.17 4.47 -22.78
CA ALA A 7 -24.82 5.75 -22.19
C ALA A 7 -25.02 5.75 -20.66
N TRP A 8 -26.07 5.09 -20.17
CA TRP A 8 -26.30 4.88 -18.74
C TRP A 8 -25.19 4.04 -18.10
N ALA A 9 -24.78 2.94 -18.74
CA ALA A 9 -23.69 2.08 -18.26
C ALA A 9 -22.36 2.84 -18.18
N VAL A 10 -22.04 3.65 -19.20
CA VAL A 10 -20.82 4.47 -19.23
C VAL A 10 -20.84 5.54 -18.14
N LEU A 11 -21.97 6.23 -17.93
CA LEU A 11 -22.12 7.17 -16.80
C LEU A 11 -21.98 6.46 -15.44
N GLY A 12 -22.44 5.21 -15.35
CA GLY A 12 -22.23 4.36 -14.18
C GLY A 12 -20.76 4.04 -13.95
N ALA A 13 -20.04 3.68 -15.02
CA ALA A 13 -18.59 3.41 -14.98
C ALA A 13 -17.78 4.64 -14.55
N GLN A 14 -18.21 5.85 -14.92
CA GLN A 14 -17.65 7.12 -14.46
C GLN A 14 -17.93 7.43 -12.97
N GLY A 15 -18.60 6.55 -12.23
CA GLY A 15 -18.98 6.77 -10.82
C GLY A 15 -20.16 7.72 -10.62
N ARG A 16 -20.84 8.14 -11.71
CA ARG A 16 -21.95 9.09 -11.69
C ARG A 16 -23.33 8.41 -11.68
N VAL A 17 -23.44 7.22 -11.08
CA VAL A 17 -24.68 6.44 -11.00
C VAL A 17 -25.83 7.25 -10.38
N ARG A 18 -25.57 8.09 -9.37
CA ARG A 18 -26.60 8.92 -8.74
C ARG A 18 -27.23 9.91 -9.72
N LEU A 19 -26.41 10.54 -10.56
CA LEU A 19 -26.89 11.47 -11.59
C LEU A 19 -27.70 10.71 -12.64
N ALA A 20 -27.24 9.53 -13.05
CA ALA A 20 -27.96 8.69 -13.99
C ALA A 20 -29.35 8.26 -13.47
N THR A 21 -29.45 7.89 -12.19
CA THR A 21 -30.72 7.52 -11.53
C THR A 21 -31.66 8.71 -11.37
N VAL A 22 -31.14 9.91 -11.07
CA VAL A 22 -31.96 11.13 -10.99
C VAL A 22 -32.53 11.47 -12.36
N ILE A 23 -31.75 11.37 -13.43
CA ILE A 23 -32.23 11.59 -14.81
C ILE A 23 -33.36 10.60 -15.13
N GLU A 24 -33.18 9.30 -14.84
CA GLU A 24 -34.21 8.29 -15.10
C GLU A 24 -35.50 8.57 -14.31
N PHE A 25 -35.36 8.96 -13.04
CA PHE A 25 -36.50 9.35 -12.23
C PHE A 25 -37.24 10.53 -12.83
N VAL A 26 -36.53 11.58 -13.26
CA VAL A 26 -37.13 12.78 -13.85
C VAL A 26 -37.81 12.45 -15.18
N VAL A 27 -37.14 11.72 -16.07
CA VAL A 27 -37.70 11.32 -17.37
C VAL A 27 -38.94 10.46 -17.20
N SER A 28 -38.93 9.51 -16.27
CA SER A 28 -40.08 8.63 -16.03
C SER A 28 -41.26 9.39 -15.39
N TRP A 29 -41.02 10.11 -14.28
CA TRP A 29 -42.09 10.72 -13.49
C TRP A 29 -42.62 12.04 -14.03
N PHE A 30 -41.81 12.82 -14.74
CA PHE A 30 -42.19 14.14 -15.23
C PHE A 30 -42.46 14.17 -16.73
N ILE A 31 -42.01 13.17 -17.48
CA ILE A 31 -42.23 13.11 -18.94
C ILE A 31 -43.09 11.89 -19.27
N GLY A 32 -42.62 10.67 -18.99
CA GLY A 32 -43.31 9.44 -19.38
C GLY A 32 -44.71 9.30 -18.79
N VAL A 33 -44.82 9.33 -17.46
CA VAL A 33 -46.10 9.15 -16.75
C VAL A 33 -47.12 10.26 -17.09
N PRO A 34 -46.77 11.56 -17.07
CA PRO A 34 -47.72 12.62 -17.40
C PRO A 34 -48.14 12.60 -18.86
N LEU A 35 -47.21 12.34 -19.79
CA LEU A 35 -47.50 12.26 -21.22
C LEU A 35 -48.42 11.07 -21.55
N SER A 36 -48.17 9.92 -20.90
CA SER A 36 -49.06 8.76 -21.00
C SER A 36 -50.46 9.09 -20.49
N ALA A 37 -50.58 9.74 -19.33
CA ALA A 37 -51.88 10.13 -18.78
C ALA A 37 -52.62 11.13 -19.70
N ALA A 38 -51.92 12.11 -20.26
CA ALA A 38 -52.49 13.08 -21.18
C ALA A 38 -53.00 12.42 -22.47
N PHE A 39 -52.26 11.48 -23.05
CA PHE A 39 -52.69 10.78 -24.27
C PHE A 39 -53.84 9.81 -24.03
N VAL A 40 -53.84 9.07 -22.90
CA VAL A 40 -54.92 8.15 -22.55
C VAL A 40 -56.20 8.90 -22.21
N PHE A 41 -56.14 9.86 -21.29
CA PHE A 41 -57.34 10.51 -20.76
C PHE A 41 -57.76 11.76 -21.55
N GLY A 42 -56.82 12.46 -22.18
CA GLY A 42 -57.09 13.68 -22.94
C GLY A 42 -57.47 13.41 -24.40
N PHE A 43 -56.74 12.53 -25.07
CA PHE A 43 -56.89 12.27 -26.51
C PHE A 43 -57.61 10.94 -26.83
N ASN A 44 -57.96 10.14 -25.81
CA ASN A 44 -58.60 8.83 -25.96
C ASN A 44 -57.82 7.85 -26.85
N PHE A 45 -56.50 8.02 -26.93
CA PHE A 45 -55.64 7.02 -27.54
C PHE A 45 -55.47 5.89 -26.53
N ASN A 46 -55.93 4.69 -26.87
CA ASN A 46 -55.91 3.51 -26.01
C ASN A 46 -54.47 2.98 -25.78
N LEU A 47 -54.23 1.68 -25.85
CA LEU A 47 -52.93 1.06 -25.53
C LEU A 47 -51.76 1.63 -26.36
N GLU A 48 -52.02 2.11 -27.58
CA GLU A 48 -51.02 2.69 -28.48
C GLU A 48 -50.35 3.94 -27.88
N SER A 49 -51.06 4.71 -27.04
CA SER A 49 -50.51 5.91 -26.40
C SER A 49 -49.49 5.62 -25.31
N MET A 50 -49.63 4.49 -24.62
CA MET A 50 -48.67 4.06 -23.60
C MET A 50 -47.33 3.74 -24.23
N VAL A 51 -47.33 3.06 -25.39
CA VAL A 51 -46.10 2.74 -26.13
C VAL A 51 -45.49 4.00 -26.72
N ALA A 52 -46.31 4.90 -27.28
CA ALA A 52 -45.82 6.16 -27.84
C ALA A 52 -45.17 7.07 -26.78
N SER A 53 -45.83 7.25 -25.63
CA SER A 53 -45.29 8.06 -24.53
C SER A 53 -44.02 7.45 -23.92
N LEU A 54 -43.96 6.13 -23.77
CA LEU A 54 -42.77 5.42 -23.33
C LEU A 54 -41.60 5.61 -24.30
N THR A 55 -41.86 5.53 -25.61
CA THR A 55 -40.84 5.74 -26.64
C THR A 55 -40.31 7.17 -26.62
N ILE A 56 -41.20 8.15 -26.45
CA ILE A 56 -40.82 9.57 -26.33
C ILE A 56 -39.97 9.77 -25.07
N ALA A 57 -40.39 9.24 -23.92
CA ALA A 57 -39.63 9.34 -22.67
C ALA A 57 -38.23 8.74 -22.81
N TYR A 58 -38.10 7.52 -23.35
CA TYR A 58 -36.78 6.90 -23.58
C TYR A 58 -35.93 7.67 -24.59
N THR A 59 -36.54 8.27 -25.62
CA THR A 59 -35.80 9.10 -26.58
C THR A 59 -35.25 10.35 -25.88
N VAL A 60 -36.06 11.01 -25.04
CA VAL A 60 -35.60 12.17 -24.26
C VAL A 60 -34.50 11.77 -23.30
N GLY A 61 -34.68 10.68 -22.54
CA GLY A 61 -33.67 10.16 -21.62
C GLY A 61 -32.35 9.81 -22.32
N ALA A 62 -32.41 9.13 -23.46
CA ALA A 62 -31.22 8.81 -24.25
C ALA A 62 -30.48 10.07 -24.74
N ASN A 63 -31.19 11.11 -25.18
CA ASN A 63 -30.57 12.37 -25.58
C ASN A 63 -29.93 13.11 -24.40
N VAL A 64 -30.57 13.09 -23.23
CA VAL A 64 -30.00 13.68 -22.02
C VAL A 64 -28.73 12.93 -21.60
N TYR A 65 -28.74 11.59 -21.61
CA TYR A 65 -27.54 10.80 -21.31
C TYR A 65 -26.40 11.07 -22.29
N LEU A 66 -26.68 11.06 -23.59
CA LEU A 66 -25.68 11.37 -24.61
C LEU A 66 -25.15 12.79 -24.46
N TYR A 67 -26.00 13.78 -24.18
CA TYR A 67 -25.57 15.14 -23.92
C TYR A 67 -24.62 15.19 -22.72
N THR A 68 -25.00 14.59 -21.59
CA THR A 68 -24.14 14.56 -20.40
C THR A 68 -22.82 13.84 -20.64
N LEU A 69 -22.83 12.80 -21.47
CA LEU A 69 -21.63 12.05 -21.84
C LEU A 69 -20.69 12.89 -22.70
N PHE A 70 -21.21 13.57 -23.72
CA PHE A 70 -20.40 14.41 -24.61
C PHE A 70 -19.90 15.70 -23.95
N THR A 71 -20.62 16.24 -22.97
CA THR A 71 -20.16 17.39 -22.19
C THR A 71 -19.31 17.01 -20.99
N SER A 72 -19.07 15.72 -20.77
CA SER A 72 -18.25 15.28 -19.64
C SER A 72 -16.78 15.57 -19.90
N ASP A 73 -16.14 16.22 -18.93
CA ASP A 73 -14.70 16.35 -18.88
C ASP A 73 -14.09 14.99 -18.47
N TRP A 74 -13.55 14.29 -19.46
CA TRP A 74 -12.98 12.96 -19.30
C TRP A 74 -11.69 12.96 -18.49
N GLU A 75 -10.92 14.05 -18.53
CA GLU A 75 -9.64 14.17 -17.83
C GLU A 75 -9.85 14.38 -16.33
N ALA A 76 -10.77 15.26 -15.96
CA ALA A 76 -11.16 15.42 -14.56
C ALA A 76 -11.80 14.14 -13.99
N LEU A 77 -12.58 13.43 -14.80
CA LEU A 77 -13.22 12.17 -14.40
C LEU A 77 -12.24 11.01 -14.21
N SER A 78 -11.27 10.85 -15.12
CA SER A 78 -10.24 9.82 -14.98
C SER A 78 -9.38 10.08 -13.75
N ALA A 79 -9.00 11.33 -13.48
CA ALA A 79 -8.26 11.71 -12.28
C ALA A 79 -9.01 11.34 -10.98
N VAL A 80 -10.33 11.52 -10.93
CA VAL A 80 -11.15 11.12 -9.78
C VAL A 80 -11.20 9.60 -9.62
N VAL A 81 -11.32 8.85 -10.72
CA VAL A 81 -11.28 7.38 -10.69
C VAL A 81 -9.90 6.91 -10.23
N VAL A 82 -8.83 7.54 -10.70
CA VAL A 82 -7.46 7.26 -10.28
C VAL A 82 -7.28 7.51 -8.79
N ALA A 83 -7.73 8.66 -8.29
CA ALA A 83 -7.68 8.97 -6.86
C ALA A 83 -8.48 7.97 -6.01
N ARG A 84 -9.62 7.49 -6.52
CA ARG A 84 -10.39 6.42 -5.88
C ARG A 84 -9.64 5.09 -5.89
N ASN A 85 -9.06 4.71 -7.03
CA ASN A 85 -8.30 3.47 -7.17
C ASN A 85 -7.06 3.47 -6.26
N VAL A 86 -6.40 4.61 -6.10
CA VAL A 86 -5.34 4.83 -5.12
C VAL A 86 -5.83 4.62 -3.69
N ALA A 87 -7.00 5.17 -3.34
CA ALA A 87 -7.58 5.01 -2.01
C ALA A 87 -8.03 3.56 -1.73
N GLU A 88 -8.51 2.85 -2.76
CA GLU A 88 -8.90 1.44 -2.71
C GLU A 88 -7.69 0.50 -2.85
N GLY A 89 -6.54 1.03 -3.27
CA GLY A 89 -5.28 0.32 -3.39
C GLY A 89 -5.20 -0.62 -4.60
N VAL A 90 -5.89 -0.29 -5.69
CA VAL A 90 -5.79 -0.97 -6.99
C VAL A 90 -4.46 -0.56 -7.64
N LEU A 91 -3.66 -1.56 -8.02
CA LEU A 91 -2.35 -1.38 -8.65
C LEU A 91 -2.52 -1.16 -10.16
N TYR A 92 -1.58 -0.40 -10.76
CA TYR A 92 -1.55 -0.07 -12.19
C TYR A 92 -0.60 -0.97 -12.99
N ASP A 93 -0.05 -1.99 -12.32
CA ASP A 93 0.87 -3.01 -12.82
C ASP A 93 0.35 -3.80 -14.03
N GLU A 94 -0.97 -3.89 -14.22
CA GLU A 94 -1.56 -4.60 -15.37
C GLU A 94 -1.69 -3.74 -16.66
N PHE A 95 -1.33 -2.44 -16.63
CA PHE A 95 -1.49 -1.54 -17.77
C PHE A 95 -0.16 -1.24 -18.46
N ASP A 96 -0.17 -1.26 -19.80
CA ASP A 96 0.93 -0.76 -20.61
C ASP A 96 1.12 0.75 -20.38
N TRP A 97 2.36 1.24 -20.50
CA TRP A 97 2.72 2.63 -20.23
C TRP A 97 1.86 3.64 -20.99
N ASP A 98 1.55 3.37 -22.26
CA ASP A 98 0.75 4.23 -23.13
C ASP A 98 -0.72 4.34 -22.71
N ASP A 99 -1.23 3.33 -21.98
CA ASP A 99 -2.61 3.29 -21.48
C ASP A 99 -2.74 3.97 -20.10
N LEU A 100 -1.62 4.34 -19.48
CA LEU A 100 -1.61 5.03 -18.19
C LEU A 100 -2.08 6.49 -18.34
N PRO A 101 -2.89 6.99 -17.40
CA PRO A 101 -3.19 8.41 -17.30
C PRO A 101 -1.92 9.25 -17.14
N SER A 102 -1.88 10.46 -17.70
CA SER A 102 -0.69 11.32 -17.65
C SER A 102 -0.21 11.62 -16.22
N ASN A 103 -1.12 11.74 -15.26
CA ASN A 103 -0.77 11.93 -13.85
C ASN A 103 -0.10 10.69 -13.21
N ILE A 104 -0.38 9.49 -13.72
CA ILE A 104 0.25 8.24 -13.31
C ILE A 104 1.62 8.09 -13.98
N GLN A 105 1.73 8.41 -15.26
CA GLN A 105 3.01 8.42 -15.98
C GLN A 105 4.00 9.40 -15.33
N GLU A 106 3.55 10.60 -14.96
CA GLU A 106 4.38 11.58 -14.24
C GLU A 106 4.82 11.07 -12.85
N ALA A 107 3.93 10.40 -12.12
CA ALA A 107 4.27 9.79 -10.84
C ALA A 107 5.27 8.64 -11.00
N ALA A 108 5.05 7.75 -11.97
CA ALA A 108 5.96 6.66 -12.29
C ALA A 108 7.33 7.19 -12.74
N ALA A 109 7.36 8.23 -13.58
CA ALA A 109 8.59 8.91 -13.98
C ALA A 109 9.34 9.56 -12.80
N THR A 110 8.61 10.11 -11.82
CA THR A 110 9.20 10.66 -10.58
C THR A 110 9.85 9.56 -9.74
N LEU A 111 9.32 8.35 -9.79
CA LEU A 111 9.93 7.15 -9.20
C LEU A 111 11.01 6.54 -10.10
N GLY A 112 11.30 7.12 -11.26
CA GLY A 112 12.36 6.64 -12.16
C GLY A 112 11.95 5.49 -13.08
N TYR A 113 10.67 5.16 -13.17
CA TYR A 113 10.16 4.31 -14.24
C TYR A 113 10.29 5.05 -15.57
N THR A 114 10.71 4.31 -16.59
CA THR A 114 10.64 4.73 -17.99
C THR A 114 9.69 3.79 -18.72
N GLU A 115 9.17 4.18 -19.88
CA GLU A 115 8.30 3.34 -20.71
C GLU A 115 8.91 1.94 -20.95
N GLU A 116 10.22 1.86 -21.23
CA GLU A 116 10.92 0.59 -21.40
C GLU A 116 11.00 -0.22 -20.09
N LEU A 117 11.23 0.42 -18.95
CA LEU A 117 11.27 -0.30 -17.67
C LEU A 117 9.89 -0.82 -17.28
N TRP A 118 8.87 0.02 -17.44
CA TRP A 118 7.49 -0.30 -17.08
C TRP A 118 6.93 -1.46 -17.92
N ASN A 119 7.05 -1.37 -19.24
CA ASN A 119 6.50 -2.39 -20.14
C ASN A 119 7.27 -3.73 -20.13
N ASN A 120 8.47 -3.76 -19.53
CA ASN A 120 9.27 -4.98 -19.39
C ASN A 120 9.27 -5.52 -17.94
N ASP A 121 8.37 -5.04 -17.08
CA ASP A 121 8.29 -5.42 -15.66
C ASP A 121 9.62 -5.25 -14.91
N GLN A 122 10.39 -4.21 -15.27
CA GLN A 122 11.68 -3.91 -14.64
C GLN A 122 11.53 -2.81 -13.60
N GLU A 123 12.10 -3.05 -12.42
CA GLU A 123 12.05 -2.10 -11.34
C GLU A 123 13.12 -1.00 -11.46
N PRO A 124 12.78 0.26 -11.16
CA PRO A 124 13.74 1.35 -11.10
C PRO A 124 14.55 1.30 -9.81
N ASN A 125 15.73 1.91 -9.80
CA ASN A 125 16.61 1.98 -8.60
C ASN A 125 15.96 2.62 -7.34
N THR A 126 14.77 3.21 -7.46
CA THR A 126 14.01 3.74 -6.32
C THR A 126 13.24 2.67 -5.57
N SER A 127 12.89 1.54 -6.20
CA SER A 127 12.23 0.41 -5.53
C SER A 127 13.14 -0.22 -4.47
N ASP A 128 14.46 -0.18 -4.70
CA ASP A 128 15.50 -0.60 -3.75
C ASP A 128 15.57 0.26 -2.47
N LYS A 129 14.94 1.44 -2.46
CA LYS A 129 14.95 2.35 -1.30
C LYS A 129 13.79 2.00 -0.35
N GLU A 130 14.09 1.96 0.95
CA GLU A 130 13.06 1.89 1.99
C GLU A 130 12.17 3.14 1.97
N TRP A 131 10.90 2.98 2.36
CA TRP A 131 9.94 4.10 2.34
C TRP A 131 10.44 5.34 3.09
N ASP A 132 11.16 5.16 4.20
CA ASP A 132 11.69 6.28 4.98
C ASP A 132 12.84 7.04 4.27
N MET A 133 13.53 6.41 3.31
CA MET A 133 14.61 7.01 2.50
C MET A 133 14.12 7.69 1.23
N LEU A 134 12.85 7.51 0.86
CA LEU A 134 12.23 8.24 -0.25
C LEU A 134 12.09 9.73 0.10
N THR A 135 12.32 10.58 -0.89
CA THR A 135 12.00 12.00 -0.84
C THR A 135 10.49 12.20 -0.70
N ASP A 136 10.07 13.37 -0.20
CA ASP A 136 8.63 13.67 -0.07
C ASP A 136 7.92 13.70 -1.44
N GLU A 137 8.65 13.96 -2.52
CA GLU A 137 8.19 13.91 -3.90
C GLU A 137 7.98 12.47 -4.37
N GLU A 138 8.97 11.59 -4.15
CA GLU A 138 8.86 10.15 -4.43
C GLU A 138 7.74 9.51 -3.59
N LYS A 139 7.57 9.88 -2.31
CA LYS A 139 6.48 9.37 -1.45
C LYS A 139 5.11 9.77 -1.97
N LYS A 140 4.96 11.00 -2.48
CA LYS A 140 3.71 11.45 -3.10
C LYS A 140 3.45 10.70 -4.41
N ALA A 141 4.47 10.49 -5.21
CA ALA A 141 4.37 9.70 -6.45
C ALA A 141 3.99 8.24 -6.16
N ALA A 142 4.63 7.61 -5.16
CA ALA A 142 4.30 6.27 -4.71
C ALA A 142 2.84 6.19 -4.19
N ALA A 143 2.40 7.20 -3.45
CA ALA A 143 1.00 7.30 -3.05
C ALA A 143 0.05 7.40 -4.25
N VAL A 144 0.39 8.16 -5.29
CA VAL A 144 -0.39 8.27 -6.53
C VAL A 144 -0.44 6.96 -7.31
N LEU A 145 0.56 6.08 -7.17
CA LEU A 145 0.54 4.72 -7.71
C LEU A 145 -0.19 3.70 -6.81
N GLY A 146 -0.73 4.13 -5.66
CA GLY A 146 -1.45 3.25 -4.72
C GLY A 146 -0.56 2.55 -3.69
N PHE A 147 0.73 2.89 -3.64
CA PHE A 147 1.63 2.42 -2.60
C PHE A 147 1.50 3.27 -1.33
N ASN A 148 1.36 2.60 -0.20
CA ASN A 148 1.49 3.20 1.12
C ASN A 148 2.71 2.60 1.82
N ARG A 149 3.20 3.24 2.90
CA ARG A 149 4.36 2.76 3.66
C ARG A 149 4.34 1.25 3.94
N LYS A 150 3.17 0.72 4.32
CA LYS A 150 3.05 -0.72 4.62
C LYS A 150 3.19 -1.58 3.37
N LYS A 151 2.58 -1.18 2.25
CA LYS A 151 2.67 -1.91 0.98
C LYS A 151 4.06 -1.83 0.37
N TRP A 152 4.66 -0.63 0.34
CA TRP A 152 6.01 -0.40 -0.18
C TRP A 152 7.05 -1.25 0.55
N ASP A 153 7.00 -1.27 1.88
CA ASP A 153 7.93 -2.06 2.69
C ASP A 153 7.55 -3.57 2.73
N MET A 154 6.34 -3.97 2.32
CA MET A 154 5.92 -5.38 2.24
C MET A 154 6.27 -6.03 0.90
N ASP A 155 6.26 -5.28 -0.20
CA ASP A 155 6.48 -5.79 -1.56
C ASP A 155 7.97 -6.09 -1.83
N SER A 156 8.88 -5.30 -1.25
CA SER A 156 10.30 -5.66 -1.13
C SER A 156 10.57 -6.90 -0.27
N SER A 157 9.52 -7.45 0.36
CA SER A 157 9.56 -8.62 1.21
C SER A 157 8.85 -9.84 0.59
N THR A 158 8.24 -9.72 -0.59
CA THR A 158 7.65 -10.84 -1.33
C THR A 158 8.68 -11.51 -2.25
N GLY A 159 9.74 -11.98 -1.61
CA GLY A 159 10.67 -12.97 -2.13
C GLY A 159 11.08 -13.85 -0.96
N SER A 160 10.27 -14.87 -0.69
CA SER A 160 10.44 -15.93 0.32
C SER A 160 9.77 -15.71 1.69
N GLU A 161 8.89 -16.66 2.05
CA GLU A 161 8.38 -16.87 3.41
C GLU A 161 9.45 -17.42 4.39
N THR A 162 10.72 -17.48 3.98
CA THR A 162 11.86 -17.65 4.89
C THR A 162 12.43 -16.27 5.22
N GLY A 163 12.28 -15.85 6.47
CA GLY A 163 12.68 -14.52 6.92
C GLY A 163 14.19 -14.28 6.82
N GLY A 164 14.61 -13.56 5.78
CA GLY A 164 15.97 -13.04 5.62
C GLY A 164 16.15 -12.59 4.18
N LYS A 165 16.75 -11.41 3.95
CA LYS A 165 17.31 -11.15 2.61
C LYS A 165 18.41 -12.19 2.44
N GLY A 166 18.25 -13.16 1.53
CA GLY A 166 19.11 -14.34 1.36
C GLY A 166 20.54 -14.01 0.97
N TYR A 167 21.27 -13.36 1.87
CA TYR A 167 22.69 -13.07 1.77
C TYR A 167 23.53 -14.23 2.30
N ASP A 168 22.91 -15.15 3.04
CA ASP A 168 23.56 -16.30 3.69
C ASP A 168 24.22 -17.24 2.65
N ASP A 169 23.64 -17.32 1.44
CA ASP A 169 24.19 -18.12 0.32
C ASP A 169 25.24 -17.37 -0.53
N MET A 170 25.56 -16.11 -0.22
CA MET A 170 26.51 -15.31 -1.00
C MET A 170 27.90 -15.30 -0.37
N ASP A 171 28.91 -15.56 -1.19
CA ASP A 171 30.31 -15.38 -0.80
C ASP A 171 30.60 -13.93 -0.39
N TRP A 172 31.48 -13.76 0.60
CA TRP A 172 31.86 -12.44 1.10
C TRP A 172 32.36 -11.50 0.00
N SER A 173 32.99 -11.98 -1.07
CA SER A 173 33.44 -11.13 -2.18
C SER A 173 32.28 -10.45 -2.92
N ASP A 174 31.12 -11.10 -2.97
CA ASP A 174 30.00 -10.74 -3.84
C ASP A 174 28.92 -9.94 -3.09
N LEU A 175 29.03 -9.87 -1.76
CA LEU A 175 28.15 -9.04 -0.94
C LEU A 175 28.28 -7.54 -1.28
N PRO A 176 27.17 -6.80 -1.34
CA PRO A 176 27.20 -5.36 -1.52
C PRO A 176 27.81 -4.66 -0.29
N GLN A 177 28.39 -3.47 -0.51
CA GLN A 177 29.23 -2.78 0.48
C GLN A 177 28.49 -2.39 1.78
N ASN A 178 27.18 -2.19 1.70
CA ASN A 178 26.31 -1.97 2.86
C ASN A 178 26.20 -3.23 3.74
N VAL A 179 26.04 -4.40 3.13
CA VAL A 179 25.91 -5.69 3.81
C VAL A 179 27.25 -6.11 4.43
N LYS A 180 28.37 -5.93 3.71
CA LYS A 180 29.72 -6.14 4.26
C LYS A 180 29.99 -5.33 5.52
N LYS A 181 29.64 -4.05 5.51
CA LYS A 181 29.80 -3.18 6.68
C LYS A 181 28.91 -3.61 7.84
N ALA A 182 27.68 -4.03 7.54
CA ALA A 182 26.78 -4.58 8.55
C ALA A 182 27.34 -5.87 9.15
N ALA A 183 27.78 -6.83 8.33
CA ALA A 183 28.40 -8.08 8.77
C ALA A 183 29.65 -7.82 9.64
N GLN A 184 30.54 -6.90 9.23
CA GLN A 184 31.69 -6.48 10.04
C GLN A 184 31.28 -5.87 11.39
N THR A 185 30.20 -5.09 11.42
CA THR A 185 29.66 -4.49 12.65
C THR A 185 29.08 -5.54 13.59
N MET A 186 28.57 -6.65 13.04
CA MET A 186 28.12 -7.83 13.77
C MET A 186 29.27 -8.74 14.23
N GLY A 187 30.50 -8.46 13.79
CA GLY A 187 31.69 -9.23 14.16
C GLY A 187 32.06 -10.33 13.18
N TYR A 188 31.36 -10.45 12.05
CA TYR A 188 31.75 -11.38 10.98
C TYR A 188 33.05 -10.94 10.33
N THR A 189 33.94 -11.91 10.17
CA THR A 189 35.11 -11.80 9.29
C THR A 189 34.82 -12.53 7.98
N GLU A 190 35.54 -12.20 6.91
CA GLU A 190 35.44 -12.90 5.61
C GLU A 190 35.56 -14.42 5.75
N SER A 191 36.45 -14.88 6.65
CA SER A 191 36.60 -16.29 6.94
C SER A 191 35.45 -16.88 7.75
N MET A 192 34.77 -16.10 8.60
CA MET A 192 33.61 -16.60 9.35
C MET A 192 32.40 -16.73 8.43
N TRP A 193 32.19 -15.72 7.58
CA TRP A 193 31.08 -15.69 6.63
C TRP A 193 31.15 -16.83 5.62
N ASN A 194 32.30 -17.02 4.96
CA ASN A 194 32.43 -18.05 3.91
C ASN A 194 32.54 -19.49 4.46
N ASN A 195 32.60 -19.67 5.77
CA ASN A 195 32.63 -20.99 6.40
C ASN A 195 31.38 -21.21 7.26
N ASP A 196 30.31 -20.44 7.04
CA ASP A 196 29.02 -20.54 7.74
C ASP A 196 29.17 -20.61 9.27
N GLN A 197 30.09 -19.80 9.82
CA GLN A 197 30.30 -19.75 11.26
C GLN A 197 29.26 -18.83 11.90
N ASP A 198 28.69 -19.31 13.01
CA ASP A 198 27.71 -18.57 13.83
C ASP A 198 28.16 -17.16 14.19
N CYS A 199 27.17 -16.26 14.34
CA CYS A 199 27.45 -14.88 14.69
C CYS A 199 28.10 -14.81 16.09
N PRO A 200 29.22 -14.09 16.28
CA PRO A 200 29.83 -13.90 17.60
C PRO A 200 28.92 -13.17 18.62
N LEU A 201 27.78 -12.66 18.18
CA LEU A 201 26.80 -11.94 18.99
C LEU A 201 25.47 -12.69 19.14
N GLU A 202 25.33 -13.91 18.60
CA GLU A 202 24.10 -14.69 18.63
C GLU A 202 23.64 -15.01 20.06
N ASP A 203 24.60 -15.24 20.97
CA ASP A 203 24.33 -15.44 22.40
C ASP A 203 23.69 -14.22 23.09
N LYS A 204 23.72 -13.04 22.47
CA LYS A 204 23.13 -11.81 23.03
C LYS A 204 21.71 -11.62 22.53
N LYS A 205 20.81 -11.39 23.48
CA LYS A 205 19.43 -10.97 23.17
C LYS A 205 19.43 -9.64 22.43
N TRP A 206 18.43 -9.43 21.57
CA TRP A 206 18.26 -8.21 20.79
C TRP A 206 18.31 -6.96 21.66
N ARG A 207 17.83 -7.02 22.91
CA ARG A 207 17.87 -5.85 23.82
C ARG A 207 19.28 -5.44 24.21
N GLU A 208 20.22 -6.38 24.27
CA GLU A 208 21.61 -6.22 24.70
C GLU A 208 22.54 -5.77 23.57
N LEU A 209 22.07 -5.86 22.31
CA LEU A 209 22.75 -5.28 21.16
C LEU A 209 22.78 -3.75 21.24
N THR A 210 23.89 -3.17 20.79
CA THR A 210 24.01 -1.72 20.58
C THR A 210 23.08 -1.25 19.46
N SER A 211 22.80 0.05 19.39
CA SER A 211 22.00 0.62 18.29
C SER A 211 22.64 0.38 16.92
N GLU A 212 23.97 0.36 16.84
CA GLU A 212 24.72 0.07 15.62
C GLU A 212 24.57 -1.39 15.19
N GLN A 213 24.70 -2.32 16.14
CA GLN A 213 24.47 -3.76 15.89
C GLN A 213 23.02 -4.06 15.51
N LYS A 214 22.04 -3.41 16.15
CA LYS A 214 20.62 -3.55 15.77
C LYS A 214 20.36 -3.11 14.33
N ASN A 215 20.99 -2.02 13.91
CA ASN A 215 20.86 -1.55 12.54
C ASN A 215 21.57 -2.48 11.55
N ALA A 216 22.74 -3.00 11.91
CA ALA A 216 23.44 -4.00 11.12
C ALA A 216 22.65 -5.32 10.99
N ALA A 217 22.09 -5.82 12.09
CA ALA A 217 21.23 -7.01 12.09
C ALA A 217 20.00 -6.82 11.20
N LYS A 218 19.38 -5.64 11.22
CA LYS A 218 18.28 -5.29 10.28
C LYS A 218 18.71 -5.30 8.82
N ILE A 219 19.91 -4.79 8.51
CA ILE A 219 20.45 -4.79 7.14
C ILE A 219 20.67 -6.23 6.65
N LEU A 220 21.06 -7.13 7.55
CA LEU A 220 21.19 -8.57 7.30
C LEU A 220 19.84 -9.31 7.29
N GLY A 221 18.71 -8.61 7.43
CA GLY A 221 17.37 -9.21 7.41
C GLY A 221 16.83 -9.68 8.76
N TYR A 222 17.60 -9.56 9.84
CA TYR A 222 17.13 -9.90 11.18
C TYR A 222 16.30 -8.78 11.78
N ASN A 223 15.07 -9.10 12.15
CA ASN A 223 14.27 -8.25 13.02
C ASN A 223 14.30 -8.78 14.46
N ARG A 224 13.88 -7.96 15.44
CA ARG A 224 13.85 -8.36 16.86
C ARG A 224 13.16 -9.70 17.10
N ARG A 225 12.12 -10.00 16.32
CA ARG A 225 11.35 -11.24 16.46
C ARG A 225 12.14 -12.43 15.92
N LEU A 226 12.89 -12.29 14.83
CA LEU A 226 13.74 -13.36 14.26
C LEU A 226 14.99 -13.58 15.13
N TRP A 227 15.65 -12.49 15.54
CA TRP A 227 16.87 -12.56 16.36
C TRP A 227 16.66 -13.21 17.72
N ASP A 228 15.58 -12.87 18.42
CA ASP A 228 15.29 -13.44 19.75
C ASP A 228 14.61 -14.82 19.66
N LYS A 229 14.28 -15.34 18.47
CA LYS A 229 13.49 -16.59 18.29
C LYS A 229 14.23 -17.74 17.62
N GLY A 230 15.50 -17.59 17.23
CA GLY A 230 16.20 -18.60 16.44
C GLY A 230 15.61 -18.73 15.03
N SER A 231 16.34 -19.37 14.12
CA SER A 231 16.01 -19.52 12.70
C SER A 231 14.65 -20.18 12.42
N ASP A 232 14.04 -20.84 13.41
CA ASP A 232 12.91 -21.74 13.20
C ASP A 232 11.57 -21.16 13.70
N GLY A 233 11.57 -19.91 14.20
CA GLY A 233 10.35 -19.21 14.63
C GLY A 233 9.67 -19.76 15.89
N LEU A 234 10.25 -20.77 16.54
CA LEU A 234 9.77 -21.43 17.76
C LEU A 234 10.80 -21.26 18.90
N PRO A 235 10.38 -21.00 20.15
CA PRO A 235 11.32 -20.94 21.27
C PRO A 235 11.94 -22.32 21.49
N SER A 236 13.23 -22.50 21.15
CA SER A 236 14.00 -23.70 21.53
C SER A 236 14.52 -23.53 22.96
N TYR A 237 14.28 -24.54 23.79
CA TYR A 237 14.71 -24.58 25.19
C TYR A 237 15.82 -25.62 25.44
N ASP A 238 16.33 -26.23 24.37
CA ASP A 238 17.20 -27.42 24.41
C ASP A 238 18.58 -27.11 25.02
N HIS A 239 19.00 -25.85 24.94
CA HIS A 239 20.26 -25.37 25.53
C HIS A 239 20.15 -24.98 27.01
N LEU A 240 18.97 -25.03 27.62
CA LEU A 240 18.74 -24.67 29.02
C LEU A 240 18.65 -25.92 29.91
N ASN A 241 19.42 -25.94 31.00
CA ASN A 241 19.23 -26.95 32.04
C ASN A 241 17.85 -26.77 32.72
N TRP A 242 17.30 -27.84 33.27
CA TRP A 242 15.98 -27.87 33.92
C TRP A 242 15.78 -26.76 34.98
N ALA A 243 16.86 -26.39 35.68
CA ALA A 243 16.84 -25.32 36.69
C ALA A 243 16.73 -23.91 36.10
N GLN A 244 17.05 -23.72 34.82
CA GLN A 244 17.04 -22.44 34.10
C GLN A 244 15.76 -22.26 33.26
N LEU A 245 14.94 -23.31 33.13
CA LEU A 245 13.66 -23.23 32.44
C LEU A 245 12.67 -22.30 33.17
N PRO A 246 11.93 -21.44 32.45
CA PRO A 246 10.78 -20.74 32.99
C PRO A 246 9.77 -21.72 33.60
N SER A 247 9.06 -21.29 34.65
CA SER A 247 8.08 -22.15 35.31
C SER A 247 7.02 -22.68 34.36
N GLU A 248 6.59 -21.88 33.38
CA GLU A 248 5.60 -22.27 32.38
C GLU A 248 6.09 -23.41 31.49
N VAL A 249 7.37 -23.37 31.11
CA VAL A 249 8.01 -24.35 30.22
C VAL A 249 8.31 -25.64 30.97
N ARG A 250 8.75 -25.52 32.22
CA ARG A 250 8.99 -26.68 33.09
C ARG A 250 7.69 -27.44 33.39
N ASP A 251 6.60 -26.71 33.62
CA ASP A 251 5.29 -27.32 33.84
C ASP A 251 4.80 -28.03 32.55
N ALA A 252 5.02 -27.44 31.38
CA ALA A 252 4.77 -28.07 30.08
C ALA A 252 5.62 -29.34 29.88
N ALA A 253 6.91 -29.30 30.20
CA ALA A 253 7.81 -30.44 30.13
C ALA A 253 7.37 -31.59 31.06
N MET A 254 6.86 -31.28 32.26
CA MET A 254 6.25 -32.28 33.15
C MET A 254 5.00 -32.94 32.54
N TYR A 255 4.18 -32.20 31.78
CA TYR A 255 3.02 -32.76 31.08
C TYR A 255 3.41 -33.73 29.97
N LEU A 256 4.54 -33.45 29.30
CA LEU A 256 5.18 -34.34 28.35
C LEU A 256 6.03 -35.43 29.01
N LYS A 257 6.00 -35.59 30.34
CA LYS A 257 6.72 -36.62 31.11
C LYS A 257 8.24 -36.50 31.14
N TYR A 258 8.80 -35.36 30.74
CA TYR A 258 10.18 -35.06 31.09
C TYR A 258 10.32 -34.90 32.61
N SER A 259 11.40 -35.44 33.14
CA SER A 259 11.87 -35.18 34.49
C SER A 259 13.22 -34.48 34.40
N GLN A 260 13.64 -33.80 35.46
CA GLN A 260 14.94 -33.12 35.50
C GLN A 260 16.10 -34.00 35.01
N ASN A 261 16.11 -35.27 35.40
CA ASN A 261 17.18 -36.17 34.99
C ASN A 261 17.09 -36.54 33.50
N ILE A 262 15.89 -36.65 32.93
CA ILE A 262 15.70 -36.95 31.51
C ILE A 262 16.09 -35.72 30.68
N TRP A 263 15.61 -34.54 31.07
CA TRP A 263 15.91 -33.28 30.39
C TRP A 263 17.40 -32.91 30.44
N ASP A 264 18.03 -32.99 31.62
CA ASP A 264 19.45 -32.65 31.78
C ASP A 264 20.40 -33.74 31.22
N SER A 265 19.88 -34.87 30.72
CA SER A 265 20.67 -35.94 30.09
C SER A 265 20.33 -36.20 28.63
N ASP A 266 19.60 -35.27 27.99
CA ASP A 266 19.13 -35.38 26.60
C ASP A 266 18.36 -36.70 26.36
N GLY A 267 17.63 -37.16 27.38
CA GLY A 267 16.85 -38.39 27.31
C GLY A 267 15.49 -38.16 26.65
N GLU A 268 15.04 -39.18 25.93
CA GLU A 268 13.71 -39.17 25.31
C GLU A 268 12.60 -39.38 26.35
N SER A 269 11.47 -38.72 26.11
CA SER A 269 10.28 -38.93 26.91
C SER A 269 9.53 -40.19 26.44
N PRO A 270 8.91 -40.97 27.35
CA PRO A 270 8.03 -42.09 26.99
C PRO A 270 6.79 -41.73 26.15
N LEU A 271 6.59 -40.44 25.83
CA LEU A 271 5.51 -39.94 24.99
C LEU A 271 5.97 -39.52 23.59
N GLU A 272 7.27 -39.39 23.33
CA GLU A 272 7.79 -39.11 21.97
C GLU A 272 7.57 -40.30 21.03
N GLU A 273 7.54 -41.54 21.55
CA GLU A 273 7.13 -42.73 20.79
C GLU A 273 5.65 -42.71 20.31
N LYS A 274 4.87 -41.69 20.70
CA LYS A 274 3.48 -41.55 20.29
C LYS A 274 3.34 -40.49 19.22
N GLU A 275 2.60 -40.84 18.17
CA GLU A 275 2.17 -39.89 17.15
C GLU A 275 1.42 -38.71 17.80
N TRP A 276 1.58 -37.52 17.22
CA TRP A 276 0.94 -36.29 17.65
C TRP A 276 -0.55 -36.48 17.85
N GLN A 277 -1.22 -37.28 17.01
CA GLN A 277 -2.66 -37.53 17.11
C GLN A 277 -3.07 -38.25 18.41
N GLU A 278 -2.21 -39.07 18.99
CA GLU A 278 -2.45 -39.80 20.23
C GLU A 278 -2.23 -38.97 21.49
N LEU A 279 -1.61 -37.79 21.37
CA LEU A 279 -1.44 -36.85 22.47
C LEU A 279 -2.78 -36.25 22.90
N THR A 280 -2.99 -36.15 24.20
CA THR A 280 -4.13 -35.41 24.76
C THR A 280 -4.01 -33.92 24.44
N SER A 281 -5.14 -33.19 24.41
CA SER A 281 -5.13 -31.75 24.10
C SER A 281 -4.19 -30.93 25.01
N LYS A 282 -4.01 -31.35 26.27
CA LYS A 282 -3.07 -30.72 27.21
C LYS A 282 -1.61 -31.02 26.87
N GLN A 283 -1.32 -32.20 26.35
CA GLN A 283 0.03 -32.56 25.89
C GLN A 283 0.38 -31.85 24.59
N LYS A 284 -0.56 -31.71 23.65
CA LYS A 284 -0.38 -30.91 22.43
C LYS A 284 -0.10 -29.44 22.75
N GLU A 285 -0.82 -28.88 23.72
CA GLU A 285 -0.58 -27.51 24.19
C GLU A 285 0.79 -27.38 24.85
N ALA A 286 1.19 -28.35 25.68
CA ALA A 286 2.52 -28.40 26.29
C ALA A 286 3.65 -28.54 25.25
N ALA A 287 3.46 -29.39 24.23
CA ALA A 287 4.39 -29.56 23.11
C ALA A 287 4.57 -28.25 22.32
N ARG A 288 3.47 -27.54 22.05
CA ARG A 288 3.53 -26.20 21.43
C ARG A 288 4.26 -25.17 22.29
N VAL A 289 4.12 -25.24 23.61
CA VAL A 289 4.85 -24.34 24.53
C VAL A 289 6.35 -24.61 24.47
N LEU A 290 6.75 -25.86 24.25
CA LEU A 290 8.13 -26.31 24.09
C LEU A 290 8.69 -26.14 22.68
N GLY A 291 7.89 -25.65 21.74
CA GLY A 291 8.36 -25.41 20.37
C GLY A 291 8.24 -26.61 19.43
N TYR A 292 7.45 -27.64 19.80
CA TYR A 292 7.09 -28.72 18.88
C TYR A 292 5.78 -28.40 18.17
N ASP A 293 5.78 -28.56 16.85
CA ASP A 293 4.58 -28.60 16.02
C ASP A 293 4.30 -30.04 15.54
N GLN A 294 3.18 -30.24 14.86
CA GLN A 294 2.79 -31.59 14.41
C GLN A 294 3.81 -32.19 13.44
N LEU A 295 4.45 -31.36 12.61
CA LEU A 295 5.43 -31.82 11.64
C LEU A 295 6.69 -32.29 12.37
N LYS A 296 7.26 -31.49 13.28
CA LYS A 296 8.49 -31.83 14.01
C LYS A 296 8.30 -32.97 15.03
N TRP A 297 7.09 -33.15 15.56
CA TRP A 297 6.81 -34.23 16.49
C TRP A 297 6.68 -35.60 15.81
N ASP A 298 6.15 -35.62 14.59
CA ASP A 298 5.95 -36.86 13.81
C ASP A 298 7.11 -37.12 12.81
N ASP A 299 8.13 -36.26 12.76
CA ASP A 299 9.29 -36.42 11.86
C ASP A 299 10.32 -37.35 12.50
N ASP A 300 10.18 -38.65 12.23
CA ASP A 300 11.15 -39.70 12.55
C ASP A 300 12.41 -39.59 11.68
N THR A 301 13.12 -38.45 11.67
CA THR A 301 14.47 -38.40 11.06
C THR A 301 15.47 -39.08 11.99
N ASP A 302 15.41 -40.40 11.97
CA ASP A 302 16.46 -41.32 12.36
C ASP A 302 17.57 -41.18 11.30
N ASP A 303 18.57 -40.34 11.58
CA ASP A 303 19.77 -40.21 10.76
C ASP A 303 20.56 -41.53 10.79
N SER A 304 20.28 -42.42 9.84
CA SER A 304 21.21 -43.50 9.48
C SER A 304 21.19 -43.84 7.98
N ASP A 305 22.32 -43.51 7.34
CA ASP A 305 22.97 -44.22 6.25
C ASP A 305 22.18 -44.59 4.97
N SER A 306 22.44 -43.79 3.94
CA SER A 306 22.91 -44.22 2.62
C SER A 306 21.97 -44.99 1.66
N ASN A 307 21.84 -44.40 0.46
CA ASN A 307 22.02 -45.07 -0.83
C ASN A 307 20.98 -46.12 -1.27
N SER A 308 20.06 -45.73 -2.15
CA SER A 308 19.67 -46.45 -3.39
C SER A 308 18.59 -45.61 -4.10
N GLN A 309 18.88 -45.08 -5.29
CA GLN A 309 18.59 -45.71 -6.58
C GLN A 309 17.12 -46.11 -6.76
N ASP A 310 16.51 -45.37 -7.68
CA ASP A 310 15.71 -45.85 -8.82
C ASP A 310 14.41 -46.63 -8.55
N GLU A 311 13.44 -46.28 -9.41
CA GLU A 311 12.25 -47.04 -9.79
C GLU A 311 11.07 -46.96 -8.79
N CYS A 312 9.83 -46.68 -9.17
CA CYS A 312 9.16 -46.61 -10.47
C CYS A 312 7.78 -45.96 -10.22
N PHE A 313 7.33 -45.06 -11.08
CA PHE A 313 5.89 -44.78 -11.22
C PHE A 313 5.55 -44.73 -12.70
N GLU A 314 5.40 -45.92 -13.27
CA GLU A 314 4.68 -46.16 -14.52
C GLU A 314 3.17 -46.30 -14.26
N ASP A 315 2.44 -45.90 -15.30
CA ASP A 315 1.06 -46.23 -15.66
C ASP A 315 -0.09 -45.35 -15.16
N ALA A 316 -0.48 -44.41 -16.03
CA ALA A 316 -1.76 -44.51 -16.73
C ALA A 316 -1.75 -43.65 -18.02
N GLN A 317 -1.47 -44.30 -19.16
CA GLN A 317 -1.72 -43.80 -20.51
C GLN A 317 -3.01 -44.42 -21.07
N GLU A 318 -3.56 -43.74 -22.09
CA GLU A 318 -4.61 -44.10 -23.06
C GLU A 318 -5.97 -43.46 -22.78
N SER A 319 -6.60 -42.72 -23.69
CA SER A 319 -6.47 -42.54 -25.15
C SER A 319 -7.30 -41.26 -25.49
N PHE A 320 -7.11 -40.49 -26.56
CA PHE A 320 -7.34 -40.87 -27.95
C PHE A 320 -6.89 -39.71 -28.87
N ASP A 321 -5.90 -40.01 -29.72
CA ASP A 321 -5.73 -39.69 -31.13
C ASP A 321 -6.21 -38.36 -31.79
N GLU A 322 -5.18 -37.72 -32.39
CA GLU A 322 -5.04 -37.45 -33.84
C GLU A 322 -5.63 -36.15 -34.44
N ALA A 323 -4.73 -35.21 -34.75
CA ALA A 323 -4.47 -34.79 -36.15
C ALA A 323 -3.23 -33.86 -36.25
N LYS A 324 -2.09 -34.44 -36.67
CA LYS A 324 -1.27 -34.07 -37.86
C LYS A 324 -1.67 -32.73 -38.55
N SER A 325 -0.78 -31.82 -38.97
CA SER A 325 0.47 -32.02 -39.71
C SER A 325 0.99 -30.67 -40.22
N THR A 326 2.32 -30.46 -40.14
CA THR A 326 3.22 -29.82 -41.15
C THR A 326 2.90 -28.41 -41.65
N SER A 327 3.83 -27.44 -41.72
CA SER A 327 5.05 -27.41 -42.54
C SER A 327 5.59 -25.98 -42.37
N HIS A 328 6.86 -25.76 -42.03
CA HIS A 328 7.87 -25.26 -42.98
C HIS A 328 7.39 -24.11 -43.88
N ASP A 329 7.89 -22.89 -43.65
CA ASP A 329 8.89 -22.32 -44.56
C ASP A 329 9.54 -21.08 -43.95
N GLY A 330 10.81 -20.86 -44.29
CA GLY A 330 11.50 -19.60 -43.98
C GLY A 330 11.15 -18.51 -44.98
N THR A 331 11.66 -17.30 -44.72
CA THR A 331 12.52 -16.49 -45.61
C THR A 331 12.25 -14.98 -45.43
N ALA A 332 13.34 -14.23 -45.42
CA ALA A 332 13.52 -12.86 -45.93
C ALA A 332 13.21 -11.63 -45.05
N ILE A 333 14.32 -11.02 -44.63
CA ILE A 333 14.54 -9.56 -44.49
C ILE A 333 14.31 -8.86 -45.85
N PRO A 334 13.75 -7.63 -45.86
CA PRO A 334 14.52 -6.46 -46.32
C PRO A 334 14.32 -5.24 -45.38
N ALA A 335 15.38 -4.62 -44.89
CA ALA A 335 16.08 -3.48 -45.49
C ALA A 335 15.29 -2.14 -45.46
N SER A 336 15.69 -1.31 -44.49
CA SER A 336 16.04 0.12 -44.62
C SER A 336 15.30 1.01 -45.63
N LYS A 337 14.67 2.07 -45.11
CA LYS A 337 14.71 3.40 -45.72
C LYS A 337 14.93 4.49 -44.68
N SER A 338 16.07 5.14 -44.84
CA SER A 338 16.47 6.46 -44.37
C SER A 338 15.44 7.55 -44.70
N PHE A 339 15.23 8.47 -43.77
CA PHE A 339 14.90 9.86 -44.09
C PHE A 339 15.58 10.79 -43.07
N ASP A 340 16.63 11.45 -43.53
CA ASP A 340 17.29 12.58 -42.88
C ASP A 340 16.41 13.84 -42.99
N ASN A 341 16.30 14.61 -41.90
CA ASN A 341 16.91 15.95 -41.79
C ASN A 341 16.35 16.72 -40.58
N ASP A 342 17.27 17.09 -39.69
CA ASP A 342 17.50 18.44 -39.18
C ASP A 342 16.31 19.36 -38.90
N THR A 343 16.21 19.85 -37.65
CA THR A 343 16.69 21.21 -37.29
C THR A 343 16.42 21.48 -35.80
N ALA A 344 17.50 21.69 -35.04
CA ALA A 344 17.48 22.27 -33.70
C ALA A 344 17.04 23.75 -33.73
N PRO A 345 16.71 24.34 -32.56
CA PRO A 345 17.71 25.27 -32.08
C PRO A 345 18.01 25.12 -30.58
N SER A 346 19.31 25.09 -30.34
CA SER A 346 19.99 25.39 -29.09
C SER A 346 19.71 26.80 -28.59
N HIS A 347 19.35 26.95 -27.32
CA HIS A 347 19.73 28.08 -26.48
C HIS A 347 20.17 27.55 -25.12
N GLY A 348 21.49 27.43 -24.93
CA GLY A 348 22.08 27.25 -23.61
C GLY A 348 22.44 28.61 -23.03
N ILE A 349 22.19 28.83 -21.74
CA ILE A 349 22.91 29.79 -20.90
C ILE A 349 22.99 29.26 -19.45
N ASN A 350 24.24 28.98 -19.06
CA ASN A 350 24.93 29.13 -17.77
C ASN A 350 24.52 28.38 -16.48
N ARG A 351 25.49 27.57 -16.05
CA ARG A 351 25.89 27.33 -14.65
C ARG A 351 26.09 28.64 -13.87
N GLY A 352 25.55 28.69 -12.66
CA GLY A 352 25.94 29.61 -11.59
C GLY A 352 25.86 28.87 -10.25
N LYS A 353 26.99 28.79 -9.55
CA LYS A 353 27.08 28.40 -8.14
C LYS A 353 26.30 29.41 -7.30
N ASP A 354 25.61 28.97 -6.25
CA ASP A 354 25.77 29.52 -4.91
C ASP A 354 25.17 28.61 -3.84
N ASN A 355 26.02 28.22 -2.89
CA ASN A 355 25.66 27.65 -1.60
C ASN A 355 25.11 28.77 -0.69
N SER A 356 24.28 28.37 0.28
CA SER A 356 24.04 29.03 1.58
C SER A 356 22.86 30.02 1.70
N LYS A 357 21.76 29.55 2.33
CA LYS A 357 20.97 30.21 3.41
C LYS A 357 19.69 29.39 3.65
N CYS A 358 19.55 28.75 4.81
CA CYS A 358 18.85 29.25 6.00
C CYS A 358 17.35 29.49 5.76
N CYS A 359 16.55 28.61 6.39
CA CYS A 359 15.20 28.81 6.92
C CYS A 359 14.51 30.08 6.43
N ASP A 360 13.68 29.98 5.40
CA ASP A 360 12.81 31.07 5.01
C ASP A 360 11.37 30.77 5.42
N GLU A 361 10.78 31.79 6.04
CA GLU A 361 9.44 31.88 6.56
C GLU A 361 8.48 31.73 5.38
N SER A 362 7.95 30.53 5.18
CA SER A 362 6.91 30.30 4.17
C SER A 362 5.69 31.14 4.54
N THR A 363 5.46 32.22 3.78
CA THR A 363 4.23 32.98 3.81
C THR A 363 3.09 32.02 3.49
N VAL A 364 2.32 31.62 4.50
CA VAL A 364 1.19 30.72 4.33
C VAL A 364 0.10 31.48 3.58
N GLU A 365 -0.16 31.10 2.34
CA GLU A 365 -1.22 31.70 1.53
C GLU A 365 -2.59 31.44 2.19
N PRO A 366 -3.45 32.48 2.33
CA PRO A 366 -4.79 32.32 2.86
C PRO A 366 -5.59 31.34 2.00
N ILE A 367 -6.22 30.35 2.62
CA ILE A 367 -7.09 29.41 1.91
C ILE A 367 -8.44 30.09 1.76
N GLU A 368 -8.97 30.21 0.54
CA GLU A 368 -10.34 30.68 0.36
C GLU A 368 -11.33 29.61 0.86
N TYR A 369 -12.14 29.97 1.86
CA TYR A 369 -13.24 29.16 2.37
C TYR A 369 -14.44 30.04 2.70
N ASP A 370 -15.62 29.44 2.71
CA ASP A 370 -16.87 30.08 3.10
C ASP A 370 -16.94 30.12 4.64
N GLU A 371 -16.92 31.32 5.22
CA GLU A 371 -16.95 31.55 6.67
C GLU A 371 -18.27 31.10 7.32
N ASP A 372 -19.36 31.09 6.55
CA ASP A 372 -20.68 30.62 6.98
C ASP A 372 -20.88 29.11 6.77
N ALA A 373 -19.86 28.41 6.24
CA ALA A 373 -19.95 26.97 6.02
C ALA A 373 -19.93 26.21 7.36
N SER A 374 -20.85 25.25 7.50
CA SER A 374 -20.84 24.34 8.64
C SER A 374 -19.52 23.57 8.71
N TRP A 375 -19.07 23.26 9.92
CA TRP A 375 -17.76 22.66 10.22
C TRP A 375 -17.39 21.49 9.30
N ARG A 376 -18.38 20.65 8.95
CA ARG A 376 -18.20 19.47 8.09
C ARG A 376 -17.89 19.78 6.62
N LYS A 377 -18.16 21.00 6.17
CA LYS A 377 -17.93 21.45 4.79
C LYS A 377 -16.62 22.24 4.64
N LEU A 378 -15.96 22.58 5.74
CA LEU A 378 -14.68 23.29 5.70
C LEU A 378 -13.56 22.37 5.21
N PRO A 379 -12.58 22.88 4.45
CA PRO A 379 -11.37 22.15 4.11
C PRO A 379 -10.63 21.65 5.35
N GLU A 380 -10.00 20.47 5.28
CA GLU A 380 -9.31 19.87 6.42
C GLU A 380 -8.20 20.77 6.99
N LYS A 381 -7.53 21.55 6.13
CA LYS A 381 -6.53 22.55 6.54
C LYS A 381 -7.12 23.69 7.38
N VAL A 382 -8.34 24.12 7.05
CA VAL A 382 -9.07 25.18 7.77
C VAL A 382 -9.58 24.64 9.10
N GLN A 383 -10.09 23.41 9.14
CA GLN A 383 -10.49 22.75 10.39
C GLN A 383 -9.29 22.57 11.33
N ALA A 384 -8.14 22.13 10.82
CA ALA A 384 -6.93 21.98 11.63
C ALA A 384 -6.45 23.33 12.21
N ALA A 385 -6.46 24.40 11.41
CA ALA A 385 -6.15 25.74 11.88
C ALA A 385 -7.17 26.25 12.92
N ALA A 386 -8.46 26.05 12.69
CA ALA A 386 -9.52 26.42 13.62
C ALA A 386 -9.39 25.68 14.97
N ILE A 387 -9.03 24.39 14.97
CA ILE A 387 -8.77 23.61 16.18
C ILE A 387 -7.60 24.20 16.99
N VAL A 388 -6.52 24.62 16.30
CA VAL A 388 -5.36 25.26 16.95
C VAL A 388 -5.74 26.58 17.63
N LEU A 389 -6.68 27.32 17.03
CA LEU A 389 -7.26 28.54 17.63
C LEU A 389 -8.35 28.25 18.69
N GLY A 390 -8.63 26.98 19.00
CA GLY A 390 -9.58 26.59 20.04
C GLY A 390 -11.03 26.50 19.56
N TYR A 391 -11.31 26.63 18.26
CA TYR A 391 -12.62 26.31 17.72
C TYR A 391 -12.86 24.80 17.80
N THR A 392 -14.00 24.44 18.36
CA THR A 392 -14.56 23.10 18.21
C THR A 392 -15.74 23.17 17.25
N LYS A 393 -16.12 22.02 16.68
CA LYS A 393 -17.32 21.91 15.83
C LYS A 393 -18.55 22.62 16.42
N GLU A 394 -18.77 22.49 17.72
CA GLU A 394 -19.91 23.11 18.39
C GLU A 394 -19.80 24.63 18.57
N ILE A 395 -18.58 25.16 18.66
CA ILE A 395 -18.31 26.58 18.81
C ILE A 395 -18.45 27.25 17.44
N TRP A 396 -17.89 26.63 16.40
CA TRP A 396 -18.00 27.09 15.02
C TRP A 396 -19.44 27.03 14.50
N ASP A 397 -20.13 25.89 14.63
CA ASP A 397 -21.52 25.74 14.14
C ASP A 397 -22.56 26.56 14.94
N LYS A 398 -22.14 27.22 16.04
CA LYS A 398 -23.01 28.09 16.88
C LYS A 398 -22.56 29.55 16.87
N ASP A 399 -21.64 29.93 15.97
CA ASP A 399 -21.09 31.30 15.86
C ASP A 399 -20.59 31.85 17.19
N LYS A 400 -19.84 31.02 17.95
CA LYS A 400 -19.23 31.42 19.22
C LYS A 400 -17.74 31.64 19.06
N GLU A 401 -17.21 32.60 19.81
CA GLU A 401 -15.77 32.88 19.84
C GLU A 401 -15.06 31.93 20.83
N PRO A 402 -13.91 31.36 20.45
CA PRO A 402 -13.08 30.59 21.36
C PRO A 402 -12.32 31.53 22.34
N PRO A 403 -11.85 31.02 23.48
CA PRO A 403 -11.08 31.80 24.47
C PRO A 403 -9.76 32.40 23.94
N THR A 404 -9.35 31.99 22.74
CA THR A 404 -8.15 32.47 22.07
C THR A 404 -8.36 33.84 21.41
N CYS A 405 -9.60 34.21 21.09
CA CYS A 405 -9.95 35.53 20.56
C CYS A 405 -9.79 36.64 21.61
N ASP A 406 -9.85 36.32 22.90
CA ASP A 406 -9.59 37.26 24.01
C ASP A 406 -8.09 37.66 24.12
N LYS A 407 -7.20 37.08 23.31
CA LYS A 407 -5.76 37.37 23.32
C LYS A 407 -5.39 38.30 22.16
N SER A 408 -4.65 39.38 22.46
CA SER A 408 -4.00 40.20 21.44
C SER A 408 -3.05 39.38 20.55
N TRP A 409 -2.86 39.80 19.30
CA TRP A 409 -2.00 39.11 18.33
C TRP A 409 -0.59 38.82 18.88
N ASN A 410 -0.03 39.72 19.68
CA ASN A 410 1.30 39.55 20.25
C ASN A 410 1.39 38.45 21.33
N ALA A 411 0.27 38.13 21.99
CA ALA A 411 0.17 37.10 23.02
C ALA A 411 -0.07 35.69 22.45
N LEU A 412 -0.35 35.57 21.14
CA LEU A 412 -0.49 34.30 20.45
C LEU A 412 0.87 33.62 20.23
N THR A 413 0.89 32.31 20.40
CA THR A 413 2.00 31.42 20.03
C THR A 413 2.24 31.45 18.51
N THR A 414 3.43 31.05 18.08
CA THR A 414 3.77 30.97 16.65
C THR A 414 2.84 30.04 15.88
N GLU A 415 2.33 28.99 16.53
CA GLU A 415 1.37 28.05 15.94
C GLU A 415 -0.03 28.67 15.79
N GLU A 416 -0.52 29.38 16.82
CA GLU A 416 -1.79 30.12 16.76
C GLU A 416 -1.75 31.22 15.69
N LYS A 417 -0.63 31.95 15.55
CA LYS A 417 -0.46 32.98 14.50
C LYS A 417 -0.52 32.40 13.08
N ARG A 418 0.11 31.24 12.87
CA ARG A 418 0.05 30.53 11.58
C ARG A 418 -1.36 30.04 11.29
N ALA A 419 -2.05 29.51 12.30
CA ALA A 419 -3.45 29.12 12.16
C ALA A 419 -4.36 30.32 11.82
N ALA A 420 -4.16 31.47 12.46
CA ALA A 420 -4.89 32.71 12.16
C ALA A 420 -4.64 33.19 10.72
N GLN A 421 -3.40 33.10 10.22
CA GLN A 421 -3.07 33.41 8.82
C GLN A 421 -3.76 32.47 7.83
N VAL A 422 -3.85 31.17 8.14
CA VAL A 422 -4.60 30.19 7.33
C VAL A 422 -6.09 30.54 7.26
N LEU A 423 -6.65 31.06 8.35
CA LEU A 423 -8.03 31.57 8.43
C LEU A 423 -8.20 32.97 7.82
N GLY A 424 -7.16 33.55 7.21
CA GLY A 424 -7.23 34.86 6.55
C GLY A 424 -7.12 36.07 7.49
N TYR A 425 -6.78 35.85 8.76
CA TYR A 425 -6.50 36.92 9.72
C TYR A 425 -5.03 37.31 9.67
N ASN A 426 -4.78 38.62 9.55
CA ASN A 426 -3.46 39.21 9.72
C ASN A 426 -3.44 40.04 11.01
N LYS A 427 -2.26 40.49 11.43
CA LYS A 427 -2.08 41.28 12.65
C LYS A 427 -3.01 42.50 12.71
N GLU A 428 -3.25 43.15 11.58
CA GLU A 428 -4.10 44.34 11.50
C GLU A 428 -5.57 43.98 11.73
N LYS A 429 -6.10 42.94 11.07
CA LYS A 429 -7.48 42.49 11.23
C LYS A 429 -7.77 41.85 12.59
N TRP A 430 -6.79 41.21 13.22
CA TRP A 430 -6.98 40.51 14.49
C TRP A 430 -7.13 41.46 15.68
N ASP A 431 -6.44 42.60 15.64
CA ASP A 431 -6.46 43.59 16.74
C ASP A 431 -7.42 44.77 16.44
N ASP A 432 -8.19 44.76 15.34
CA ASP A 432 -9.07 45.88 14.90
C ASP A 432 -10.46 45.89 15.57
N ASP A 433 -10.87 44.81 16.24
CA ASP A 433 -12.20 44.68 16.85
C ASP A 433 -12.38 45.45 18.19
N ASP A 434 -11.36 46.18 18.64
CA ASP A 434 -11.38 46.95 19.90
C ASP A 434 -11.72 48.46 19.71
N SER A 435 -12.46 48.83 18.65
CA SER A 435 -12.79 50.24 18.41
C SER A 435 -14.25 50.58 18.05
N ASP A 436 -15.23 49.84 18.61
CA ASP A 436 -16.62 50.31 18.60
C ASP A 436 -17.36 50.08 19.94
N ASP A 437 -16.80 50.63 21.03
CA ASP A 437 -17.61 51.13 22.15
C ASP A 437 -17.00 52.41 22.73
N SER A 438 -17.33 53.56 22.15
CA SER A 438 -17.49 54.78 22.94
C SER A 438 -18.44 55.78 22.29
N SER A 439 -19.54 56.07 23.00
CA SER A 439 -20.46 57.22 22.87
C SER A 439 -21.45 57.17 21.68
N VAL A 440 -22.78 57.21 21.83
CA VAL A 440 -23.65 58.03 22.69
C VAL A 440 -25.01 57.35 22.89
#